data_AF-A0A3M4SFT5-F1
#
_entry.id   AF-A0A3M4SFT5-F1
#
_cell.length_a   1.000
_cell.length_b   1.000
_cell.length_c   1.000
_cell.angle_alpha   90.00
_cell.angle_beta   90.00
_cell.angle_gamma   90.00
#
_symmetry.space_group_name_H-M   'P 1'
#
loop_
_entity.id
_entity.type
_entity.pdbx_description
1 polymer ?
#
loop_
_entity_poly.entity_id
_entity_poly.type
_entity_poly.pdbx_seq_one_letter_code
_entity_poly.pdbx_strand_id
1 'polypeptide(L)'
;MSLPLIYHDDYSPAFPQDHRFPMDKFRLLRDYLVDSGLTRDVQLMRPELCPADILALAHDPSYISRYLSGDLSREDQRRLGLPWSEALARRTIRAVGGSLLTAEQALTHGLACHLAGGTHHAHYDYPAGFCIFNDLAVISQYLLQSGRVGKVLIFDCDVHQGDGTARILADTEDAITVSLHCEKNFPARKAQSDWDIPLPMGMGDADYLNVVDDLLNYLLPFYKPDLVLYDAGVDVHKDDALGYLQLTDQGLANRDEAVLRHCLGRDIPVMGVIGGGYSKDRHALARRHGILHHSAQKVWNDMGL
;
A
#
# COMPACT_ATOMS: atom_id res chain seq x y z
N MET A 1 -21.26 -11.20 -1.30
CA MET A 1 -21.37 -10.23 -0.17
C MET A 1 -21.00 -8.84 -0.69
N SER A 2 -20.83 -7.79 0.12
CA SER A 2 -20.17 -6.55 -0.38
C SER A 2 -18.66 -6.66 -0.16
N LEU A 3 -17.88 -6.17 -1.12
CA LEU A 3 -16.42 -6.04 -0.99
C LEU A 3 -16.05 -5.35 0.34
N PRO A 4 -15.26 -5.98 1.23
CA PRO A 4 -14.77 -5.33 2.43
C PRO A 4 -13.88 -4.14 2.10
N LEU A 5 -14.31 -2.95 2.52
CA LEU A 5 -13.59 -1.69 2.32
C LEU A 5 -13.32 -1.05 3.68
N ILE A 6 -12.05 -0.73 3.95
CA ILE A 6 -11.59 -0.24 5.26
C ILE A 6 -11.23 1.24 5.15
N TYR A 7 -11.79 2.05 6.03
CA TYR A 7 -11.55 3.51 6.08
C TYR A 7 -11.69 4.03 7.50
N HIS A 8 -11.01 5.15 7.82
CA HIS A 8 -11.30 5.95 9.01
C HIS A 8 -11.16 7.44 8.74
N ASP A 9 -11.95 8.26 9.41
CA ASP A 9 -11.87 9.73 9.33
C ASP A 9 -10.53 10.30 9.82
N ASP A 10 -9.78 9.51 10.60
CA ASP A 10 -8.47 9.91 11.13
C ASP A 10 -7.44 9.98 9.99
N TYR A 11 -7.70 9.39 8.82
CA TYR A 11 -6.72 9.29 7.74
C TYR A 11 -6.36 10.62 7.09
N SER A 12 -7.23 11.63 7.23
CA SER A 12 -7.02 12.98 6.72
C SER A 12 -7.16 14.01 7.84
N PRO A 13 -6.21 14.05 8.80
CA PRO A 13 -6.20 15.06 9.85
C PRO A 13 -5.94 16.45 9.25
N ALA A 14 -6.16 17.50 10.04
CA ALA A 14 -5.78 18.85 9.66
C ALA A 14 -4.28 18.91 9.34
N PHE A 15 -3.94 19.47 8.17
CA PHE A 15 -2.60 19.41 7.62
C PHE A 15 -2.32 20.64 6.73
N PRO A 16 -1.07 21.11 6.57
CA PRO A 16 -0.78 22.28 5.74
C PRO A 16 -1.21 22.06 4.28
N GLN A 17 -2.03 22.98 3.73
CA GLN A 17 -2.66 22.83 2.42
C GLN A 17 -1.65 22.68 1.26
N ASP A 18 -0.56 23.44 1.32
CA ASP A 18 0.48 23.47 0.28
C ASP A 18 1.57 22.41 0.47
N HIS A 19 1.39 21.47 1.42
CA HIS A 19 2.37 20.42 1.63
C HIS A 19 2.42 19.46 0.42
N ARG A 20 3.63 18.98 0.10
CA ARG A 20 3.86 18.05 -1.03
C ARG A 20 3.03 16.77 -0.87
N PHE A 21 2.94 16.26 0.35
CA PHE A 21 2.09 15.11 0.67
C PHE A 21 0.58 15.49 0.69
N PRO A 22 -0.26 14.89 -0.17
CA PRO A 22 -1.70 15.13 -0.25
C PRO A 22 -2.47 14.48 0.90
N MET A 23 -2.40 15.02 2.12
CA MET A 23 -3.02 14.37 3.30
C MET A 23 -4.54 14.21 3.20
N ASP A 24 -5.22 15.09 2.46
CA ASP A 24 -6.66 15.03 2.21
C ASP A 24 -7.08 13.95 1.21
N LYS A 25 -6.13 13.29 0.52
CA LYS A 25 -6.44 12.26 -0.49
C LYS A 25 -7.31 11.14 0.04
N PHE A 26 -7.12 10.72 1.30
CA PHE A 26 -7.84 9.58 1.87
C PHE A 26 -9.33 9.90 2.09
N ARG A 27 -9.65 11.09 2.63
CA ARG A 27 -11.03 11.57 2.73
C ARG A 27 -11.64 11.79 1.34
N LEU A 28 -10.91 12.42 0.43
CA LEU A 28 -11.40 12.66 -0.93
C LEU A 28 -11.65 11.35 -1.70
N LEU A 29 -10.83 10.32 -1.47
CA LEU A 29 -11.05 8.97 -1.99
C LEU A 29 -12.34 8.39 -1.43
N ARG A 30 -12.55 8.44 -0.10
CA ARG A 30 -13.82 8.02 0.51
C ARG A 30 -15.01 8.73 -0.12
N ASP A 31 -14.96 10.06 -0.18
CA ASP A 31 -16.01 10.90 -0.74
C ASP A 31 -16.31 10.47 -2.19
N TYR A 32 -15.28 10.28 -3.03
CA TYR A 32 -15.42 9.79 -4.40
C TYR A 32 -16.08 8.41 -4.50
N LEU A 33 -15.69 7.44 -3.67
CA LEU A 33 -16.27 6.08 -3.71
C LEU A 33 -17.73 6.05 -3.25
N VAL A 34 -18.12 6.97 -2.37
CA VAL A 34 -19.52 7.16 -1.97
C VAL A 34 -20.31 7.83 -3.09
N ASP A 35 -19.78 8.93 -3.65
CA ASP A 35 -20.44 9.69 -4.71
C ASP A 35 -20.58 8.90 -6.02
N SER A 36 -19.65 7.99 -6.32
CA SER A 36 -19.73 7.09 -7.47
C SER A 36 -20.72 5.95 -7.30
N GLY A 37 -21.27 5.77 -6.09
CA GLY A 37 -22.18 4.69 -5.75
C GLY A 37 -21.50 3.33 -5.56
N LEU A 38 -20.17 3.26 -5.54
CA LEU A 38 -19.43 2.03 -5.29
C LEU A 38 -19.69 1.50 -3.89
N THR A 39 -19.79 2.39 -2.90
CA THR A 39 -20.11 2.04 -1.51
C THR A 39 -20.98 3.11 -0.84
N ARG A 40 -21.47 2.80 0.36
CA ARG A 40 -22.06 3.78 1.28
C ARG A 40 -21.16 3.89 2.49
N ASP A 41 -21.07 5.08 3.10
CA ASP A 41 -20.21 5.30 4.26
C ASP A 41 -20.47 4.31 5.41
N VAL A 42 -21.73 3.90 5.58
CA VAL A 42 -22.18 2.92 6.59
C VAL A 42 -21.66 1.51 6.36
N GLN A 43 -21.22 1.19 5.14
CA GLN A 43 -20.68 -0.12 4.75
C GLN A 43 -19.15 -0.18 4.89
N LEU A 44 -18.50 0.97 5.01
CA LEU A 44 -17.06 1.02 5.25
C LEU A 44 -16.76 0.53 6.66
N MET A 45 -15.81 -0.38 6.79
CA MET A 45 -15.34 -0.88 8.08
C MET A 45 -14.38 0.14 8.72
N ARG A 46 -14.58 0.44 10.01
CA ARG A 46 -13.74 1.36 10.78
C ARG A 46 -12.72 0.56 11.59
N PRO A 47 -11.41 0.72 11.34
CA PRO A 47 -10.39 -0.01 12.09
C PRO A 47 -10.08 0.66 13.43
N GLU A 48 -9.63 -0.17 14.38
CA GLU A 48 -9.04 0.28 15.63
C GLU A 48 -7.59 0.74 15.43
N LEU A 49 -7.01 1.34 16.48
CA LEU A 49 -5.57 1.62 16.52
C LEU A 49 -4.79 0.30 16.51
N CYS A 50 -3.70 0.24 15.74
CA CYS A 50 -2.77 -0.89 15.80
C CYS A 50 -2.17 -1.03 17.20
N PRO A 51 -2.24 -2.21 17.83
CA PRO A 51 -1.53 -2.51 19.07
C PRO A 51 -0.02 -2.27 18.95
N ALA A 52 0.60 -1.77 20.03
CA ALA A 52 2.02 -1.40 20.02
C ALA A 52 2.97 -2.61 19.88
N ASP A 53 2.57 -3.76 20.40
CA ASP A 53 3.26 -5.04 20.25
C ASP A 53 3.23 -5.54 18.80
N ILE A 54 2.11 -5.34 18.09
CA ILE A 54 2.03 -5.64 16.65
C ILE A 54 2.93 -4.68 15.85
N LEU A 55 2.93 -3.38 16.14
CA LEU A 55 3.87 -2.44 15.50
C LEU A 55 5.34 -2.84 15.72
N ALA A 56 5.65 -3.32 16.93
CA ALA A 56 6.99 -3.74 17.31
C ALA A 56 7.49 -5.01 16.59
N LEU A 57 6.64 -5.71 15.84
CA LEU A 57 7.06 -6.85 15.02
C LEU A 57 7.94 -6.43 13.84
N ALA A 58 7.85 -5.18 13.39
CA ALA A 58 8.59 -4.65 12.24
C ALA A 58 9.34 -3.35 12.53
N HIS A 59 9.20 -2.79 13.73
CA HIS A 59 9.83 -1.53 14.12
C HIS A 59 10.43 -1.56 15.51
N ASP A 60 11.50 -0.79 15.69
CA ASP A 60 12.14 -0.60 16.99
C ASP A 60 11.14 0.04 17.99
N PRO A 61 10.89 -0.57 19.16
CA PRO A 61 10.01 0.01 20.20
C PRO A 61 10.40 1.42 20.63
N SER A 62 11.70 1.74 20.64
CA SER A 62 12.20 3.09 20.93
C SER A 62 11.86 4.08 19.81
N TYR A 63 11.90 3.65 18.55
CA TYR A 63 11.47 4.47 17.42
C TYR A 63 9.96 4.74 17.48
N ILE A 64 9.15 3.72 17.76
CA ILE A 64 7.71 3.87 17.98
C ILE A 64 7.47 4.92 19.08
N SER A 65 8.10 4.75 20.24
CA SER A 65 7.95 5.69 21.36
C SER A 65 8.34 7.12 20.98
N ARG A 66 9.48 7.32 20.32
CA ARG A 66 9.94 8.66 19.89
C ARG A 66 8.99 9.32 18.91
N TYR A 67 8.44 8.56 17.95
CA TYR A 67 7.46 9.10 17.02
C TYR A 67 6.17 9.51 17.73
N LEU A 68 5.66 8.68 18.65
CA LEU A 68 4.41 8.96 19.35
C LEU A 68 4.50 10.14 20.32
N SER A 69 5.67 10.38 20.94
CA SER A 69 5.89 11.53 21.82
C SER A 69 6.28 12.82 21.08
N GLY A 70 6.54 12.76 19.77
CA GLY A 70 7.02 13.90 19.00
C GLY A 70 8.53 14.17 19.14
N ASP A 71 9.28 13.21 19.68
CA ASP A 71 10.71 13.31 19.98
C ASP A 71 11.59 12.71 18.87
N LEU A 72 11.15 12.76 17.61
CA LEU A 72 12.01 12.38 16.48
C LEU A 72 13.21 13.32 16.38
N SER A 73 14.36 12.76 16.01
CA SER A 73 15.57 13.56 15.76
C SER A 73 15.33 14.53 14.59
N ARG A 74 16.10 15.61 14.52
CA ARG A 74 16.02 16.55 13.37
C ARG A 74 16.30 15.85 12.03
N GLU A 75 17.16 14.84 12.05
CA GLU A 75 17.45 14.05 10.87
C GLU A 75 16.24 13.20 10.45
N ASP A 76 15.61 12.51 11.39
CA ASP A 76 14.41 11.71 11.12
C ASP A 76 13.25 12.59 10.64
N GLN A 77 13.05 13.76 11.24
CA GLN A 77 12.05 14.72 10.78
C GLN A 77 12.31 15.15 9.31
N ARG A 78 13.58 15.36 8.95
CA ARG A 78 13.97 15.69 7.56
C ARG A 78 13.77 14.51 6.61
N ARG A 79 14.10 13.28 7.01
CA ARG A 79 13.89 12.06 6.22
C ARG A 79 12.40 11.78 6.00
N LEU A 80 11.59 11.99 7.04
CA LEU A 80 10.14 11.83 7.01
C LEU A 80 9.48 12.85 6.07
N GLY A 81 9.83 14.13 6.25
CA GLY A 81 9.24 15.21 5.46
C GLY A 81 7.77 15.47 5.75
N LEU A 82 7.28 15.14 6.96
CA LEU A 82 5.93 15.47 7.44
C LEU A 82 6.04 16.26 8.76
N PRO A 83 5.23 17.32 8.98
CA PRO A 83 5.14 17.99 10.26
C PRO A 83 4.45 17.08 11.28
N TRP A 84 5.06 16.94 12.46
CA TRP A 84 4.46 16.16 13.53
C TRP A 84 3.25 16.86 14.16
N SER A 85 2.23 16.09 14.51
CA SER A 85 1.13 16.48 15.39
C SER A 85 0.54 15.22 16.05
N GLU A 86 -0.14 15.37 17.19
CA GLU A 86 -0.85 14.25 17.84
C GLU A 86 -1.87 13.59 16.91
N ALA A 87 -2.58 14.41 16.11
CA ALA A 87 -3.54 13.91 15.12
C ALA A 87 -2.85 13.06 14.04
N LEU A 88 -1.69 13.48 13.56
CA LEU A 88 -0.89 12.68 12.61
C LEU A 88 -0.36 11.41 13.26
N ALA A 89 0.11 11.46 14.51
CA ALA A 89 0.57 10.28 15.24
C ALA A 89 -0.54 9.23 15.38
N ARG A 90 -1.73 9.67 15.80
CA ARG A 90 -2.93 8.82 15.90
C ARG A 90 -3.34 8.24 14.54
N ARG A 91 -3.37 9.08 13.48
CA ARG A 91 -3.63 8.66 12.10
C ARG A 91 -2.68 7.54 11.66
N THR A 92 -1.40 7.69 11.94
CA THR A 92 -0.36 6.76 11.51
C THR A 92 -0.56 5.38 12.14
N ILE A 93 -0.81 5.31 13.45
CA ILE A 93 -1.13 4.04 14.13
C ILE A 93 -2.43 3.45 13.57
N ARG A 94 -3.46 4.27 13.37
CA ARG A 94 -4.75 3.79 12.87
C ARG A 94 -4.65 3.23 11.46
N ALA A 95 -3.85 3.84 10.59
CA ALA A 95 -3.63 3.33 9.24
C ALA A 95 -3.04 1.91 9.26
N VAL A 96 -2.08 1.62 10.14
CA VAL A 96 -1.56 0.24 10.29
C VAL A 96 -2.66 -0.70 10.80
N GLY A 97 -3.51 -0.24 11.73
CA GLY A 97 -4.68 -1.00 12.19
C GLY A 97 -5.71 -1.28 11.09
N GLY A 98 -5.85 -0.35 10.12
CA GLY A 98 -6.63 -0.54 8.91
C GLY A 98 -6.06 -1.63 8.01
N SER A 99 -4.75 -1.64 7.81
CA SER A 99 -4.05 -2.69 7.07
C SER A 99 -4.20 -4.06 7.77
N LEU A 100 -4.15 -4.11 9.09
CA LEU A 100 -4.42 -5.31 9.88
C LEU A 100 -5.85 -5.84 9.67
N LEU A 101 -6.85 -4.98 9.80
CA LEU A 101 -8.24 -5.35 9.53
C LEU A 101 -8.43 -5.83 8.09
N THR A 102 -7.76 -5.19 7.13
CA THR A 102 -7.87 -5.53 5.70
C THR A 102 -7.31 -6.92 5.42
N ALA A 103 -6.17 -7.28 6.02
CA ALA A 103 -5.61 -8.63 5.91
C ALA A 103 -6.56 -9.71 6.44
N GLU A 104 -7.16 -9.48 7.62
CA GLU A 104 -8.12 -10.41 8.23
C GLU A 104 -9.38 -10.57 7.37
N GLN A 105 -9.88 -9.48 6.78
CA GLN A 105 -11.01 -9.53 5.86
C GLN A 105 -10.65 -10.23 4.55
N ALA A 106 -9.45 -10.00 4.00
CA ALA A 106 -8.98 -10.69 2.80
C ALA A 106 -8.88 -12.20 3.01
N LEU A 107 -8.30 -12.66 4.13
CA LEU A 107 -8.24 -14.10 4.46
C LEU A 107 -9.63 -14.73 4.63
N THR A 108 -10.62 -13.96 5.10
CA THR A 108 -12.00 -14.45 5.31
C THR A 108 -12.80 -14.48 4.01
N HIS A 109 -12.59 -13.48 3.14
CA HIS A 109 -13.48 -13.18 2.02
C HIS A 109 -12.82 -13.31 0.64
N GLY A 110 -11.53 -13.66 0.59
CA GLY A 110 -10.71 -13.69 -0.62
C GLY A 110 -10.17 -12.31 -1.02
N LEU A 111 -10.90 -11.22 -0.83
CA LEU A 111 -10.46 -9.88 -1.23
C LEU A 111 -10.94 -8.82 -0.23
N ALA A 112 -10.05 -7.89 0.12
CA ALA A 112 -10.39 -6.67 0.85
C ALA A 112 -9.48 -5.52 0.40
N CYS A 113 -10.00 -4.28 0.45
CA CYS A 113 -9.22 -3.09 0.09
C CYS A 113 -9.22 -2.06 1.21
N HIS A 114 -8.04 -1.54 1.50
CA HIS A 114 -7.81 -0.46 2.43
C HIS A 114 -7.73 0.87 1.67
N LEU A 115 -8.47 1.89 2.11
CA LEU A 115 -8.41 3.23 1.53
C LEU A 115 -7.15 4.02 1.95
N ALA A 116 -6.17 3.37 2.59
CA ALA A 116 -4.87 3.91 2.96
C ALA A 116 -3.83 2.77 2.89
N GLY A 117 -2.70 2.92 3.58
CA GLY A 117 -1.62 1.92 3.59
C GLY A 117 -0.62 2.08 2.45
N GLY A 118 0.26 1.10 2.29
CA GLY A 118 1.34 1.11 1.29
C GLY A 118 2.51 1.99 1.71
N THR A 119 2.89 1.96 2.99
CA THR A 119 3.94 2.80 3.56
C THR A 119 5.32 2.14 3.47
N HIS A 120 5.69 1.73 2.25
CA HIS A 120 6.80 0.84 1.94
C HIS A 120 8.22 1.39 2.18
N HIS A 121 8.39 2.69 2.43
CA HIS A 121 9.69 3.32 2.67
C HIS A 121 10.09 3.38 4.16
N ALA A 122 9.18 3.07 5.08
CA ALA A 122 9.52 3.11 6.50
C ALA A 122 10.51 1.99 6.84
N HIS A 123 11.60 2.35 7.53
CA HIS A 123 12.63 1.41 7.96
C HIS A 123 12.39 1.01 9.43
N TYR A 124 13.16 0.02 9.91
CA TYR A 124 13.00 -0.54 11.25
C TYR A 124 13.03 0.54 12.35
N ASP A 125 13.99 1.46 12.31
CA ASP A 125 14.25 2.44 13.38
C ASP A 125 14.20 3.91 12.94
N TYR A 126 13.84 4.19 11.67
CA TYR A 126 13.68 5.55 11.14
C TYR A 126 12.62 5.67 10.03
N PRO A 127 12.01 6.85 9.88
CA PRO A 127 11.09 7.14 8.79
C PRO A 127 11.82 7.51 7.50
N ALA A 128 11.17 7.33 6.36
CA ALA A 128 11.63 7.86 5.08
C ALA A 128 10.48 8.02 4.09
N GLY A 129 10.59 8.99 3.16
CA GLY A 129 9.67 9.08 2.02
C GLY A 129 8.19 9.19 2.42
N PHE A 130 7.88 10.00 3.44
CA PHE A 130 6.54 10.13 4.03
C PHE A 130 6.00 8.89 4.78
N CYS A 131 6.78 7.81 4.85
CA CYS A 131 6.41 6.58 5.54
C CYS A 131 7.02 6.57 6.95
N ILE A 132 6.17 6.26 7.95
CA ILE A 132 6.55 6.26 9.37
C ILE A 132 6.63 4.83 9.89
N PHE A 133 5.56 4.07 9.75
CA PHE A 133 5.53 2.62 10.00
C PHE A 133 5.24 1.92 8.69
N ASN A 134 5.89 0.80 8.43
CA ASN A 134 5.77 -0.01 7.24
C ASN A 134 4.64 -1.02 7.47
N ASP A 135 3.44 -0.69 7.00
CA ASP A 135 2.28 -1.53 7.25
C ASP A 135 2.42 -2.90 6.57
N LEU A 136 2.98 -2.97 5.36
CA LEU A 136 3.22 -4.22 4.64
C LEU A 136 4.11 -5.18 5.44
N ALA A 137 5.21 -4.69 6.02
CA ALA A 137 6.11 -5.48 6.84
C ALA A 137 5.47 -5.88 8.19
N VAL A 138 4.77 -4.95 8.85
CA VAL A 138 4.02 -5.23 10.10
C VAL A 138 3.01 -6.35 9.89
N ILE A 139 2.20 -6.27 8.82
CA ILE A 139 1.16 -7.26 8.53
C ILE A 139 1.78 -8.61 8.17
N SER A 140 2.85 -8.62 7.37
CA SER A 140 3.56 -9.86 7.02
C SER A 140 4.06 -10.59 8.26
N GLN A 141 4.77 -9.88 9.15
CA GLN A 141 5.27 -10.46 10.41
C GLN A 141 4.12 -10.92 11.32
N TYR A 142 3.06 -10.13 11.48
CA TYR A 142 1.91 -10.51 12.28
C TYR A 142 1.26 -11.81 11.79
N LEU A 143 0.98 -11.92 10.49
CA LEU A 143 0.30 -13.09 9.95
C LEU A 143 1.16 -14.35 10.03
N LEU A 144 2.47 -14.23 9.74
CA LEU A 144 3.42 -15.34 9.82
C LEU A 144 3.62 -15.81 11.27
N GLN A 145 3.88 -14.89 12.20
CA GLN A 145 4.12 -15.25 13.60
C GLN A 145 2.88 -15.77 14.32
N SER A 146 1.69 -15.32 13.91
CA SER A 146 0.41 -15.85 14.43
C SER A 146 -0.01 -17.18 13.80
N GLY A 147 0.71 -17.66 12.77
CA GLY A 147 0.38 -18.89 12.05
C GLY A 147 -0.90 -18.80 11.21
N ARG A 148 -1.39 -17.59 10.92
CA ARG A 148 -2.57 -17.36 10.05
C ARG A 148 -2.27 -17.65 8.59
N VAL A 149 -1.01 -17.47 8.20
CA VAL A 149 -0.45 -17.82 6.89
C VAL A 149 0.93 -18.46 7.11
N GLY A 150 1.33 -19.34 6.20
CA GLY A 150 2.70 -19.84 6.13
C GLY A 150 3.58 -19.03 5.20
N LYS A 151 3.00 -18.30 4.23
CA LYS A 151 3.76 -17.47 3.29
C LYS A 151 2.95 -16.28 2.78
N VAL A 152 3.60 -15.12 2.71
CA VAL A 152 3.05 -13.87 2.15
C VAL A 152 3.88 -13.45 0.96
N LEU A 153 3.23 -12.95 -0.08
CA LEU A 153 3.89 -12.24 -1.19
C LEU A 153 3.45 -10.79 -1.18
N ILE A 154 4.41 -9.86 -1.09
CA ILE A 154 4.19 -8.44 -1.23
C ILE A 154 4.45 -8.08 -2.69
N PHE A 155 3.40 -7.66 -3.39
CA PHE A 155 3.47 -7.22 -4.78
C PHE A 155 3.33 -5.70 -4.82
N ASP A 156 4.47 -5.02 -4.92
CA ASP A 156 4.56 -3.57 -4.84
C ASP A 156 4.66 -2.94 -6.23
N CYS A 157 3.62 -2.20 -6.61
CA CYS A 157 3.49 -1.47 -7.88
C CYS A 157 3.62 0.05 -7.71
N ASP A 158 4.05 0.55 -6.55
CA ASP A 158 4.46 1.95 -6.39
C ASP A 158 5.67 2.26 -7.30
N VAL A 159 5.74 3.47 -7.85
CA VAL A 159 6.81 3.84 -8.77
C VAL A 159 8.19 3.90 -8.11
N HIS A 160 8.23 4.06 -6.78
CA HIS A 160 9.43 4.04 -5.97
C HIS A 160 9.72 2.62 -5.48
N GLN A 161 10.99 2.30 -5.23
CA GLN A 161 11.29 0.97 -4.68
C GLN A 161 10.89 0.92 -3.20
N GLY A 162 10.16 -0.12 -2.80
CA GLY A 162 9.81 -0.44 -1.41
C GLY A 162 10.99 -0.85 -0.53
N ASP A 163 11.96 0.04 -0.38
CA ASP A 163 13.25 -0.20 0.28
C ASP A 163 13.13 -0.48 1.78
N GLY A 164 12.15 0.12 2.45
CA GLY A 164 11.84 -0.18 3.84
C GLY A 164 11.33 -1.61 4.00
N THR A 165 10.40 -2.02 3.14
CA THR A 165 9.81 -3.36 3.16
C THR A 165 10.89 -4.42 2.93
N ALA A 166 11.71 -4.24 1.90
CA ALA A 166 12.82 -5.14 1.57
C ALA A 166 13.81 -5.30 2.73
N ARG A 167 14.20 -4.21 3.40
CA ARG A 167 15.18 -4.27 4.50
C ARG A 167 14.61 -4.86 5.78
N ILE A 168 13.36 -4.55 6.12
CA ILE A 168 12.73 -5.09 7.34
C ILE A 168 12.52 -6.61 7.20
N LEU A 169 12.18 -7.08 6.00
CA LEU A 169 11.86 -8.49 5.75
C LEU A 169 13.04 -9.31 5.22
N ALA A 170 14.24 -8.75 5.14
CA ALA A 170 15.42 -9.40 4.52
C ALA A 170 15.74 -10.78 5.11
N ASP A 171 15.48 -10.99 6.41
CA ASP A 171 15.72 -12.26 7.11
C ASP A 171 14.42 -13.07 7.32
N THR A 172 13.33 -12.74 6.62
CA THR A 172 12.02 -13.42 6.72
C THR A 172 11.73 -14.18 5.43
N GLU A 173 12.25 -15.40 5.30
CA GLU A 173 12.18 -16.23 4.07
C GLU A 173 10.74 -16.47 3.54
N ASP A 174 9.73 -16.41 4.43
CA ASP A 174 8.32 -16.59 4.09
C ASP A 174 7.57 -15.30 3.74
N ALA A 175 8.26 -14.15 3.70
CA ALA A 175 7.71 -12.86 3.27
C ALA A 175 8.42 -12.39 2.00
N ILE A 176 7.87 -12.73 0.84
CA ILE A 176 8.50 -12.52 -0.46
C ILE A 176 8.22 -11.10 -0.92
N THR A 177 9.27 -10.32 -1.17
CA THR A 177 9.21 -8.91 -1.54
C THR A 177 9.45 -8.71 -3.04
N VAL A 178 8.44 -8.20 -3.74
CA VAL A 178 8.48 -7.93 -5.19
C VAL A 178 8.23 -6.46 -5.41
N SER A 179 9.17 -5.74 -6.02
CA SER A 179 9.05 -4.30 -6.28
C SER A 179 9.23 -3.98 -7.76
N LEU A 180 8.15 -3.51 -8.39
CA LEU A 180 8.13 -2.97 -9.75
C LEU A 180 8.28 -1.46 -9.69
N HIS A 181 9.50 -0.97 -9.84
CA HIS A 181 9.81 0.44 -9.60
C HIS A 181 10.51 1.07 -10.80
N CYS A 182 10.40 2.39 -10.96
CA CYS A 182 11.20 3.09 -11.95
C CYS A 182 12.68 3.05 -11.54
N GLU A 183 13.53 2.51 -12.42
CA GLU A 183 14.97 2.29 -12.17
C GLU A 183 15.65 3.57 -11.67
N LYS A 184 15.34 4.70 -12.32
CA LYS A 184 15.93 6.02 -12.06
C LYS A 184 15.04 6.89 -11.17
N ASN A 185 14.48 6.31 -10.11
CA ASN A 185 13.67 7.03 -9.12
C ASN A 185 14.12 6.75 -7.67
N PHE A 186 13.39 7.27 -6.68
CA PHE A 186 13.68 7.08 -5.25
C PHE A 186 13.56 5.59 -4.82
N PRO A 187 14.35 5.14 -3.84
CA PRO A 187 15.52 5.80 -3.27
C PRO A 187 16.71 5.78 -4.23
N ALA A 188 17.66 6.72 -4.02
CA ALA A 188 18.88 6.79 -4.82
C ALA A 188 19.79 5.57 -4.67
N ARG A 189 19.74 4.90 -3.51
CA ARG A 189 20.39 3.61 -3.27
C ARG A 189 19.31 2.58 -3.06
N LYS A 190 19.16 1.67 -4.01
CA LYS A 190 18.20 0.58 -3.95
C LYS A 190 18.53 -0.38 -2.81
N ALA A 191 17.51 -0.89 -2.13
CA ALA A 191 17.62 -2.08 -1.30
C ALA A 191 17.68 -3.33 -2.20
N GLN A 192 17.94 -4.48 -1.59
CA GLN A 192 17.83 -5.78 -2.23
C GLN A 192 16.53 -6.43 -1.71
N SER A 193 15.56 -6.59 -2.61
CA SER A 193 14.35 -7.38 -2.39
C SER A 193 14.57 -8.81 -2.91
N ASP A 194 13.57 -9.68 -2.78
CA ASP A 194 13.59 -10.98 -3.48
C ASP A 194 13.51 -10.80 -4.99
N TRP A 195 12.69 -9.84 -5.44
CA TRP A 195 12.49 -9.48 -6.84
C TRP A 195 12.47 -7.97 -7.03
N ASP A 196 13.58 -7.43 -7.51
CA ASP A 196 13.69 -6.03 -7.91
C ASP A 196 13.55 -5.91 -9.42
N ILE A 197 12.47 -5.27 -9.88
CA ILE A 197 12.13 -5.15 -11.30
C ILE A 197 12.29 -3.69 -11.74
N PRO A 198 13.48 -3.31 -12.24
CA PRO A 198 13.75 -1.95 -12.67
C PRO A 198 13.03 -1.64 -13.99
N LEU A 199 12.10 -0.69 -13.95
CA LEU A 199 11.34 -0.24 -15.11
C LEU A 199 11.97 1.03 -15.73
N PRO A 200 12.15 1.07 -17.06
CA PRO A 200 12.68 2.25 -17.73
C PRO A 200 11.70 3.43 -17.66
N MET A 201 12.25 4.64 -17.52
CA MET A 201 11.46 5.87 -17.60
C MET A 201 10.67 5.92 -18.92
N GLY A 202 9.43 6.38 -18.85
CA GLY A 202 8.56 6.48 -20.03
C GLY A 202 7.80 5.20 -20.37
N MET A 203 7.98 4.09 -19.64
CA MET A 203 7.21 2.87 -19.86
C MET A 203 5.70 3.14 -19.76
N GLY A 204 4.95 2.69 -20.76
CA GLY A 204 3.50 2.87 -20.85
C GLY A 204 2.72 1.58 -20.57
N ASP A 205 1.41 1.65 -20.77
CA ASP A 205 0.43 0.65 -20.34
C ASP A 205 0.75 -0.79 -20.79
N ALA A 206 0.99 -1.02 -22.09
CA ALA A 206 1.13 -2.37 -22.63
C ALA A 206 2.40 -3.08 -22.12
N ASP A 207 3.54 -2.39 -22.11
CA ASP A 207 4.80 -2.95 -21.63
C ASP A 207 4.77 -3.20 -20.12
N TYR A 208 4.16 -2.30 -19.34
CA TYR A 208 3.98 -2.48 -17.90
C TYR A 208 3.10 -3.70 -17.60
N LEU A 209 1.98 -3.84 -18.32
CA LEU A 209 1.06 -4.96 -18.12
C LEU A 209 1.72 -6.31 -18.45
N ASN A 210 2.50 -6.38 -19.54
CA ASN A 210 3.26 -7.59 -19.87
C ASN A 210 4.21 -8.00 -18.72
N VAL A 211 4.91 -7.03 -18.11
CA VAL A 211 5.78 -7.30 -16.96
C VAL A 211 4.99 -7.84 -15.77
N VAL A 212 3.84 -7.23 -15.45
CA VAL A 212 2.97 -7.71 -14.36
C VAL A 212 2.48 -9.14 -14.61
N ASP A 213 1.99 -9.42 -15.82
CA ASP A 213 1.46 -10.72 -16.18
C ASP A 213 2.54 -11.81 -16.15
N ASP A 214 3.72 -11.53 -16.70
CA ASP A 214 4.86 -12.45 -16.69
C ASP A 214 5.32 -12.78 -15.27
N LEU A 215 5.46 -11.76 -14.42
CA LEU A 215 5.84 -11.94 -13.02
C LEU A 215 4.81 -12.76 -12.26
N LEU A 216 3.52 -12.44 -12.35
CA LEU A 216 2.50 -13.16 -11.58
C LEU A 216 2.30 -14.59 -12.08
N ASN A 217 2.46 -14.83 -13.39
CA ASN A 217 2.45 -16.20 -13.93
C ASN A 217 3.62 -17.04 -13.44
N TYR A 218 4.77 -16.43 -13.14
CA TYR A 218 5.94 -17.12 -12.61
C TYR A 218 5.90 -17.25 -11.08
N LEU A 219 5.70 -16.15 -10.37
CA LEU A 219 5.87 -16.05 -8.92
C LEU A 219 4.76 -16.76 -8.15
N LEU A 220 3.50 -16.66 -8.58
CA LEU A 220 2.39 -17.28 -7.85
C LEU A 220 2.49 -18.81 -7.81
N PRO A 221 2.75 -19.52 -8.93
CA PRO A 221 2.96 -20.98 -8.89
C PRO A 221 4.27 -21.40 -8.21
N PHE A 222 5.31 -20.56 -8.26
CA PHE A 222 6.61 -20.84 -7.65
C PHE A 222 6.55 -20.76 -6.12
N TYR A 223 6.06 -19.64 -5.58
CA TYR A 223 6.01 -19.41 -4.14
C TYR A 223 4.77 -19.98 -3.48
N LYS A 224 3.61 -19.99 -4.16
CA LYS A 224 2.31 -20.39 -3.61
C LYS A 224 1.98 -19.68 -2.29
N PRO A 225 1.94 -18.33 -2.27
CA PRO A 225 1.63 -17.59 -1.06
C PRO A 225 0.18 -17.86 -0.62
N ASP A 226 -0.06 -17.80 0.69
CA ASP A 226 -1.41 -17.92 1.27
C ASP A 226 -2.16 -16.57 1.24
N LEU A 227 -1.43 -15.46 1.05
CA LEU A 227 -1.98 -14.11 0.90
C LEU A 227 -1.03 -13.25 0.06
N VAL A 228 -1.59 -12.44 -0.83
CA VAL A 228 -0.88 -11.35 -1.49
C VAL A 228 -1.21 -10.02 -0.84
N LEU A 229 -0.19 -9.28 -0.40
CA LEU A 229 -0.29 -7.87 -0.04
C LEU A 229 0.02 -7.03 -1.28
N TYR A 230 -1.02 -6.46 -1.89
CA TYR A 230 -0.92 -5.70 -3.12
C TYR A 230 -0.85 -4.20 -2.84
N ASP A 231 0.30 -3.58 -3.12
CA ASP A 231 0.46 -2.12 -3.07
C ASP A 231 0.19 -1.51 -4.45
N ALA A 232 -0.99 -0.92 -4.60
CA ALA A 232 -1.50 -0.41 -5.87
C ALA A 232 -1.17 1.07 -6.10
N GLY A 233 0.04 1.50 -5.75
CA GLY A 233 0.52 2.87 -5.94
C GLY A 233 0.17 3.45 -7.32
N VAL A 234 -0.37 4.67 -7.36
CA VAL A 234 -0.84 5.32 -8.61
C VAL A 234 0.15 6.34 -9.14
N ASP A 235 1.30 6.49 -8.49
CA ASP A 235 2.38 7.39 -8.92
C ASP A 235 3.19 6.86 -10.12
N VAL A 236 2.86 5.68 -10.64
CA VAL A 236 3.25 5.21 -11.98
C VAL A 236 2.50 5.94 -13.12
N HIS A 237 1.47 6.72 -12.79
CA HIS A 237 0.65 7.45 -13.75
C HIS A 237 1.42 8.61 -14.41
N LYS A 238 1.16 8.85 -15.71
CA LYS A 238 1.83 9.91 -16.51
C LYS A 238 1.71 11.34 -15.97
N ASP A 239 0.66 11.61 -15.21
CA ASP A 239 0.37 12.91 -14.59
C ASP A 239 0.79 12.98 -13.10
N ASP A 240 1.56 12.00 -12.61
CA ASP A 240 2.13 12.06 -11.27
C ASP A 240 3.32 13.02 -11.23
N ALA A 241 3.50 13.72 -10.10
CA ALA A 241 4.56 14.71 -9.94
C ALA A 241 5.91 14.09 -9.54
N LEU A 242 5.90 12.88 -8.96
CA LEU A 242 7.09 12.19 -8.45
C LEU A 242 7.39 10.90 -9.23
N GLY A 243 6.50 10.48 -10.12
CA GLY A 243 6.72 9.37 -11.06
C GLY A 243 7.47 9.74 -12.33
N TYR A 244 7.96 8.72 -13.03
CA TYR A 244 8.60 8.83 -14.36
C TYR A 244 8.09 7.81 -15.37
N LEU A 245 7.02 7.08 -15.04
CA LEU A 245 6.34 6.17 -15.96
C LEU A 245 5.18 6.90 -16.65
N GLN A 246 4.51 6.24 -17.59
CA GLN A 246 3.52 6.85 -18.47
C GLN A 246 2.18 6.10 -18.46
N LEU A 247 1.82 5.47 -17.34
CA LEU A 247 0.56 4.75 -17.27
C LEU A 247 -0.63 5.72 -17.35
N THR A 248 -1.68 5.26 -18.02
CA THR A 248 -2.98 5.95 -18.06
C THR A 248 -3.92 5.42 -16.98
N ASP A 249 -5.03 6.12 -16.72
CA ASP A 249 -6.11 5.61 -15.85
C ASP A 249 -6.59 4.21 -16.30
N GLN A 250 -6.66 3.95 -17.62
CA GLN A 250 -7.02 2.63 -18.15
C GLN A 250 -5.89 1.61 -17.92
N GLY A 251 -4.63 2.02 -18.04
CA GLY A 251 -3.47 1.18 -17.72
C GLY A 251 -3.45 0.75 -16.25
N LEU A 252 -3.72 1.67 -15.34
CA LEU A 252 -3.90 1.39 -13.91
C LEU A 252 -5.05 0.40 -13.68
N ALA A 253 -6.21 0.62 -14.32
CA ALA A 253 -7.35 -0.28 -14.18
C ALA A 253 -7.02 -1.69 -14.67
N ASN A 254 -6.37 -1.81 -15.83
CA ASN A 254 -5.94 -3.09 -16.39
C ASN A 254 -4.93 -3.80 -15.48
N ARG A 255 -3.95 -3.06 -14.93
CA ARG A 255 -2.99 -3.57 -13.95
C ARG A 255 -3.70 -4.13 -12.72
N ASP A 256 -4.56 -3.33 -12.09
CA ASP A 256 -5.23 -3.70 -10.84
C ASP A 256 -6.15 -4.92 -11.08
N GLU A 257 -6.90 -4.94 -12.18
CA GLU A 257 -7.71 -6.11 -12.56
C GLU A 257 -6.86 -7.35 -12.84
N ALA A 258 -5.71 -7.21 -13.52
CA ALA A 258 -4.82 -8.32 -13.81
C ALA A 258 -4.26 -8.93 -12.51
N VAL A 259 -3.70 -8.11 -11.62
CA VAL A 259 -3.16 -8.57 -10.33
C VAL A 259 -4.22 -9.36 -9.55
N LEU A 260 -5.41 -8.78 -9.41
CA LEU A 260 -6.51 -9.40 -8.67
C LEU A 260 -6.96 -10.72 -9.31
N ARG A 261 -7.13 -10.78 -10.64
CA ARG A 261 -7.53 -12.00 -11.34
C ARG A 261 -6.46 -13.09 -11.28
N HIS A 262 -5.18 -12.72 -11.36
CA HIS A 262 -4.08 -13.67 -11.25
C HIS A 262 -4.06 -14.37 -9.90
N CYS A 263 -4.28 -13.61 -8.81
CA CYS A 263 -4.31 -14.14 -7.45
C CYS A 263 -5.59 -14.93 -7.19
N LEU A 264 -6.75 -14.30 -7.36
CA LEU A 264 -8.05 -14.90 -7.03
C LEU A 264 -8.40 -16.08 -7.93
N GLY A 265 -7.98 -16.07 -9.21
CA GLY A 265 -8.14 -17.21 -10.12
C GLY A 265 -7.28 -18.43 -9.75
N ARG A 266 -6.41 -18.29 -8.74
CA ARG A 266 -5.59 -19.36 -8.15
C ARG A 266 -5.96 -19.63 -6.69
N ASP A 267 -7.12 -19.12 -6.25
CA ASP A 267 -7.60 -19.20 -4.86
C ASP A 267 -6.63 -18.57 -3.84
N ILE A 268 -5.89 -17.54 -4.26
CA ILE A 268 -4.97 -16.78 -3.39
C ILE A 268 -5.66 -15.47 -2.99
N PRO A 269 -5.98 -15.29 -1.69
CA PRO A 269 -6.54 -14.04 -1.19
C PRO A 269 -5.65 -12.82 -1.43
N VAL A 270 -6.26 -11.65 -1.52
CA VAL A 270 -5.57 -10.37 -1.74
C VAL A 270 -6.03 -9.30 -0.75
N MET A 271 -5.06 -8.66 -0.10
CA MET A 271 -5.25 -7.39 0.58
C MET A 271 -4.69 -6.28 -0.32
N GLY A 272 -5.56 -5.36 -0.78
CA GLY A 272 -5.15 -4.20 -1.56
C GLY A 272 -4.96 -2.96 -0.69
N VAL A 273 -3.89 -2.20 -0.92
CA VAL A 273 -3.64 -0.87 -0.35
C VAL A 273 -3.33 0.13 -1.46
N ILE A 274 -3.44 1.43 -1.19
CA ILE A 274 -3.42 2.45 -2.26
C ILE A 274 -2.04 3.06 -2.57
N GLY A 275 -1.03 2.88 -1.72
CA GLY A 275 0.33 3.36 -1.93
C GLY A 275 0.51 4.86 -2.20
N GLY A 276 1.56 5.16 -2.96
CA GLY A 276 1.95 6.48 -3.43
C GLY A 276 1.04 7.06 -4.52
N GLY A 277 1.19 8.35 -4.74
CA GLY A 277 0.33 9.16 -5.59
C GLY A 277 0.36 10.62 -5.13
N TYR A 278 0.83 11.50 -6.00
CA TYR A 278 1.27 12.86 -5.66
C TYR A 278 0.84 13.92 -6.68
N SER A 279 -0.13 13.60 -7.53
CA SER A 279 -0.72 14.56 -8.46
C SER A 279 -1.26 15.80 -7.72
N LYS A 280 -1.06 16.99 -8.30
CA LYS A 280 -1.47 18.27 -7.70
C LYS A 280 -2.99 18.45 -7.66
N ASP A 281 -3.69 17.91 -8.65
CA ASP A 281 -5.16 17.86 -8.64
C ASP A 281 -5.60 16.78 -7.64
N ARG A 282 -6.04 17.23 -6.46
CA ARG A 282 -6.46 16.36 -5.35
C ARG A 282 -7.68 15.50 -5.70
N HIS A 283 -8.61 16.02 -6.50
CA HIS A 283 -9.78 15.25 -6.91
C HIS A 283 -9.42 14.23 -7.99
N ALA A 284 -8.57 14.59 -8.96
CA ALA A 284 -8.04 13.60 -9.91
C ALA A 284 -7.23 12.51 -9.21
N LEU A 285 -6.40 12.87 -8.24
CA LEU A 285 -5.66 11.91 -7.43
C LEU A 285 -6.58 10.95 -6.67
N ALA A 286 -7.64 11.47 -6.02
CA ALA A 286 -8.63 10.64 -5.36
C ALA A 286 -9.33 9.67 -6.32
N ARG A 287 -9.72 10.14 -7.51
CA ARG A 287 -10.29 9.27 -8.55
C ARG A 287 -9.32 8.16 -8.99
N ARG A 288 -8.04 8.50 -9.16
CA ARG A 288 -6.99 7.54 -9.52
C ARG A 288 -6.80 6.46 -8.47
N HIS A 289 -6.69 6.81 -7.19
CA HIS A 289 -6.66 5.81 -6.11
C HIS A 289 -7.97 5.00 -6.01
N GLY A 290 -9.08 5.55 -6.48
CA GLY A 290 -10.35 4.83 -6.60
C GLY A 290 -10.34 3.73 -7.66
N ILE A 291 -9.39 3.72 -8.60
CA ILE A 291 -9.28 2.70 -9.65
C ILE A 291 -9.14 1.31 -9.05
N LEU A 292 -8.27 1.11 -8.06
CA LEU A 292 -8.13 -0.16 -7.33
C LEU A 292 -9.49 -0.68 -6.83
N HIS A 293 -10.30 0.20 -6.26
CA HIS A 293 -11.57 -0.15 -5.64
C HIS A 293 -12.62 -0.51 -6.69
N HIS A 294 -12.68 0.24 -7.79
CA HIS A 294 -13.56 -0.07 -8.92
C HIS A 294 -13.16 -1.38 -9.60
N SER A 295 -11.87 -1.61 -9.83
CA SER A 295 -11.32 -2.86 -10.35
C SER A 295 -11.62 -4.04 -9.42
N ALA A 296 -11.40 -3.87 -8.11
CA ALA A 296 -11.74 -4.84 -7.09
C ALA A 296 -13.23 -5.18 -7.07
N GLN A 297 -14.11 -4.18 -7.11
CA GLN A 297 -15.56 -4.39 -7.13
C GLN A 297 -16.02 -5.13 -8.39
N LYS A 298 -15.39 -4.86 -9.55
CA LYS A 298 -15.66 -5.57 -10.80
C LYS A 298 -15.23 -7.03 -10.71
N VAL A 299 -13.98 -7.30 -10.29
CA VAL A 299 -13.46 -8.67 -10.14
C VAL A 299 -14.27 -9.45 -9.09
N TRP A 300 -14.62 -8.81 -7.97
CA TRP A 300 -15.48 -9.37 -6.93
C TRP A 300 -16.82 -9.88 -7.48
N ASN A 301 -17.49 -9.06 -8.32
CA ASN A 301 -18.77 -9.43 -8.93
C ASN A 301 -18.60 -10.54 -9.97
N ASP A 302 -17.58 -10.44 -10.82
CA ASP A 302 -17.32 -11.42 -11.88
C ASP A 302 -17.01 -12.81 -11.33
N MET A 303 -16.35 -12.87 -10.16
CA MET A 303 -15.98 -14.13 -9.49
C MET A 303 -17.01 -14.63 -8.48
N GLY A 304 -18.07 -13.87 -8.21
CA GLY A 304 -19.17 -14.28 -7.34
C GLY A 304 -18.82 -14.35 -5.84
N LEU A 305 -17.96 -13.46 -5.36
CA LEU A 305 -17.54 -13.37 -3.94
C LEU A 305 -18.60 -12.71 -3.02
#